data_AF-A0A1P8FPR5-F1
#
_entry.id   AF-A0A1P8FPR5-F1
#
_cell.length_a   1.000
_cell.length_b   1.000
_cell.length_c   1.000
_cell.angle_alpha   90.00
_cell.angle_beta   90.00
_cell.angle_gamma   90.00
#
_symmetry.space_group_name_H-M   'P 1'
#
loop_
_entity.id
_entity.type
_entity.pdbx_description
1 polymer ?
#
loop_
_entity_poly.entity_id
_entity_poly.type
_entity_poly.pdbx_seq_one_letter_code
_entity_poly.pdbx_strand_id
1 'polypeptide(L)'
;MKNVHGVTLVLAAAFLSCAPFAAAAAEIERGQALYKAHCGGCHGESVHGRLKRQALDFEAVRGWVTRWNTNLKLQWDRDQVDDVAAYLNLTYYKYACPPSICKVVSSYPGSGGGAIETSIASR
;
A
#
# COMPACT_ATOMS: atom_id res chain seq x y z
N MET A 1 53.92 -35.35 -12.76
CA MET A 1 53.08 -36.17 -11.86
C MET A 1 53.24 -35.55 -10.47
N LYS A 2 52.30 -34.88 -9.80
CA LYS A 2 50.83 -34.91 -9.76
C LYS A 2 50.40 -33.58 -9.09
N ASN A 3 49.35 -32.96 -9.60
CA ASN A 3 48.88 -31.62 -9.22
C ASN A 3 47.76 -31.77 -8.19
N VAL A 4 47.80 -31.09 -7.05
CA VAL A 4 46.64 -30.89 -6.15
C VAL A 4 46.81 -29.62 -5.29
N HIS A 5 46.62 -28.45 -5.89
CA HIS A 5 46.22 -27.23 -5.17
C HIS A 5 44.91 -26.78 -5.78
N GLY A 6 43.79 -27.28 -5.25
CA GLY A 6 42.49 -27.01 -5.84
C GLY A 6 41.38 -27.48 -4.93
N VAL A 7 41.08 -26.72 -3.88
CA VAL A 7 39.72 -26.61 -3.36
C VAL A 7 39.52 -25.15 -2.97
N THR A 8 39.05 -24.39 -3.95
CA THR A 8 38.61 -23.00 -3.85
C THR A 8 37.44 -22.91 -2.87
N LEU A 9 37.57 -21.97 -1.94
CA LEU A 9 36.54 -21.34 -1.12
C LEU A 9 35.27 -21.03 -1.94
N VAL A 10 34.12 -21.63 -1.62
CA VAL A 10 32.76 -21.02 -1.65
C VAL A 10 31.81 -21.97 -0.90
N LEU A 11 31.60 -21.76 0.40
CA LEU A 11 30.40 -22.28 1.06
C LEU A 11 29.27 -21.31 0.74
N ALA A 12 28.32 -21.79 -0.05
CA ALA A 12 27.25 -21.05 -0.69
C ALA A 12 26.40 -20.27 0.32
N ALA A 13 26.43 -18.94 0.20
CA ALA A 13 25.40 -18.05 0.72
C ALA A 13 24.13 -18.25 -0.11
N ALA A 14 23.18 -19.05 0.39
CA ALA A 14 21.95 -19.37 -0.33
C ALA A 14 20.71 -19.24 0.57
N PHE A 15 20.46 -18.07 1.16
CA PHE A 15 19.14 -17.74 1.75
C PHE A 15 18.95 -16.22 1.84
N LEU A 16 18.61 -15.53 0.75
CA LEU A 16 18.24 -14.10 0.83
C LEU A 16 17.13 -13.66 -0.14
N SER A 17 16.11 -14.50 -0.36
CA SER A 17 15.01 -14.18 -1.28
C SER A 17 13.62 -14.31 -0.64
N CYS A 18 13.47 -13.85 0.61
CA CYS A 18 12.17 -13.68 1.28
C CYS A 18 11.99 -12.25 1.83
N ALA A 19 12.21 -11.23 0.99
CA ALA A 19 12.13 -9.82 1.41
C ALA A 19 10.78 -9.08 1.16
N PRO A 20 9.96 -9.40 0.15
CA PRO A 20 8.92 -8.45 -0.27
C PRO A 20 7.72 -8.36 0.69
N PHE A 21 7.39 -9.44 1.41
CA PHE A 21 6.24 -9.48 2.31
C PHE A 21 6.46 -8.66 3.59
N ALA A 22 7.68 -8.71 4.14
CA ALA A 22 8.02 -7.98 5.36
C ALA A 22 7.94 -6.46 5.16
N ALA A 23 8.39 -5.96 4.00
CA ALA A 23 8.31 -4.53 3.67
C ALA A 23 6.86 -4.05 3.59
N ALA A 24 5.99 -4.82 2.94
CA ALA A 24 4.58 -4.45 2.78
C ALA A 24 3.81 -4.46 4.12
N ALA A 25 4.14 -5.38 5.03
CA ALA A 25 3.59 -5.36 6.39
C ALA A 25 4.05 -4.11 7.17
N ALA A 26 5.33 -3.75 7.09
CA ALA A 26 5.88 -2.58 7.76
C ALA A 26 5.28 -1.25 7.26
N GLU A 27 4.97 -1.15 5.97
CA GLU A 27 4.26 0.00 5.36
C GLU A 27 2.85 0.15 5.98
N ILE A 28 2.06 -0.92 6.04
CA ILE A 28 0.72 -0.91 6.62
C ILE A 28 0.73 -0.59 8.12
N GLU A 29 1.67 -1.17 8.88
CA GLU A 29 1.81 -0.91 10.31
C GLU A 29 2.18 0.54 10.60
N ARG A 30 3.09 1.13 9.80
CA ARG A 30 3.45 2.54 9.89
C ARG A 30 2.24 3.43 9.59
N GLY A 31 1.50 3.14 8.52
CA GLY A 31 0.26 3.85 8.17
C GLY A 31 -0.79 3.80 9.29
N GLN A 32 -0.95 2.63 9.93
CA GLN A 32 -1.85 2.47 11.06
C GLN A 32 -1.44 3.33 12.26
N ALA A 33 -0.16 3.34 12.60
CA ALA A 33 0.37 4.11 13.73
C ALA A 33 0.14 5.61 13.53
N LEU A 34 0.46 6.12 12.34
CA LEU A 34 0.24 7.52 11.96
C LEU A 34 -1.25 7.89 11.99
N TYR A 35 -2.13 7.05 11.45
CA TYR A 35 -3.58 7.28 11.51
C TYR A 35 -4.09 7.41 12.96
N LYS A 36 -3.74 6.45 13.82
CA LYS A 36 -4.18 6.43 15.22
C LYS A 36 -3.70 7.65 16.00
N ALA A 37 -2.48 8.12 15.72
CA ALA A 37 -1.90 9.26 16.42
C ALA A 37 -2.55 10.60 16.04
N HIS A 38 -3.03 10.76 14.80
CA HIS A 38 -3.35 12.09 14.28
C HIS A 38 -4.79 12.28 13.78
N CYS A 39 -5.49 11.22 13.35
CA CYS A 39 -6.78 11.37 12.67
C CYS A 39 -8.00 11.28 13.61
N GLY A 40 -7.84 10.69 14.80
CA GLY A 40 -8.93 10.48 15.77
C GLY A 40 -9.27 11.68 16.65
N GLY A 41 -8.49 12.76 16.59
CA GLY A 41 -8.64 13.91 17.50
C GLY A 41 -9.87 14.79 17.23
N CYS A 42 -10.38 14.80 16.00
CA CYS A 42 -11.54 15.63 15.63
C CYS A 42 -12.81 14.82 15.36
N HIS A 43 -12.67 13.58 14.90
CA HIS A 43 -13.78 12.69 14.60
C HIS A 43 -13.36 11.23 14.77
N GLY A 44 -14.31 10.36 15.09
CA GLY A 44 -14.08 8.90 15.11
C GLY A 44 -14.08 8.27 13.72
N GLU A 45 -13.97 6.95 13.67
CA GLU A 45 -13.86 6.16 12.42
C GLU A 45 -15.13 6.19 11.54
N SER A 46 -16.26 6.70 12.07
CA SER A 46 -17.54 6.79 11.36
C SER A 46 -17.46 7.60 10.05
N VAL A 47 -16.47 8.48 9.93
CA VAL A 47 -16.20 9.23 8.68
C VAL A 47 -15.84 8.34 7.50
N HIS A 48 -15.35 7.11 7.73
CA HIS A 48 -15.03 6.15 6.69
C HIS A 48 -16.22 5.27 6.26
N GLY A 49 -17.32 5.35 7.02
CA GLY A 49 -18.54 4.57 6.80
C GLY A 49 -19.23 4.91 5.47
N ARG A 50 -19.94 3.93 4.89
CA ARG A 50 -20.57 4.05 3.56
C ARG A 50 -21.44 5.29 3.39
N LEU A 51 -22.21 5.67 4.42
CA LEU A 51 -23.14 6.82 4.38
C LEU A 51 -22.44 8.19 4.32
N LYS A 52 -21.15 8.26 4.70
CA LYS A 52 -20.35 9.50 4.75
C LYS A 52 -19.15 9.46 3.80
N ARG A 53 -19.05 8.38 3.01
CA ARG A 53 -17.92 8.11 2.13
C ARG A 53 -17.92 9.10 0.96
N GLN A 54 -16.94 9.99 0.96
CA GLN A 54 -16.74 10.97 -0.11
C GLN A 54 -15.66 10.54 -1.12
N ALA A 55 -14.65 9.78 -0.68
CA ALA A 55 -13.63 9.25 -1.59
C ALA A 55 -14.23 8.15 -2.47
N LEU A 56 -14.12 8.28 -3.79
CA LEU A 56 -14.72 7.36 -4.77
C LEU A 56 -13.74 6.31 -5.29
N ASP A 57 -12.44 6.54 -5.10
CA ASP A 57 -11.36 5.63 -5.47
C ASP A 57 -10.14 5.80 -4.54
N PHE A 58 -9.07 5.05 -4.79
CA PHE A 58 -7.85 5.12 -3.98
C PHE A 58 -7.14 6.47 -4.07
N GLU A 59 -7.16 7.11 -5.25
CA GLU A 59 -6.54 8.42 -5.45
C GLU A 59 -7.23 9.49 -4.59
N ALA A 60 -8.55 9.45 -4.53
CA ALA A 60 -9.33 10.32 -3.67
C ALA A 60 -9.02 10.05 -2.18
N VAL A 61 -8.88 8.80 -1.75
CA VAL A 61 -8.46 8.47 -0.36
C VAL A 61 -7.11 9.11 -0.05
N ARG A 62 -6.13 8.95 -0.93
CA ARG A 62 -4.80 9.57 -0.81
C ARG A 62 -4.86 11.10 -0.80
N GLY A 63 -5.74 11.69 -1.62
CA GLY A 63 -6.00 13.13 -1.65
C GLY A 63 -6.53 13.66 -0.31
N TRP A 64 -7.43 12.92 0.35
CA TRP A 64 -7.90 13.26 1.70
C TRP A 64 -6.79 13.19 2.75
N VAL A 65 -5.93 12.17 2.70
CA VAL A 65 -4.78 12.06 3.61
C VAL A 65 -3.83 13.24 3.40
N THR A 66 -3.54 13.59 2.13
CA THR A 66 -2.69 14.74 1.78
C THR A 66 -3.27 16.04 2.31
N ARG A 67 -4.58 16.27 2.12
CA ARG A 67 -5.27 17.46 2.64
C ARG A 67 -5.14 17.58 4.16
N TRP A 68 -5.33 16.48 4.89
CA TRP A 68 -5.24 16.50 6.34
C TRP A 68 -3.82 16.59 6.87
N ASN A 69 -2.83 16.01 6.17
CA ASN A 69 -1.41 16.25 6.43
C ASN A 69 -1.09 17.76 6.40
N THR A 70 -1.61 18.49 5.40
CA THR A 70 -1.47 19.96 5.33
C THR A 70 -2.22 20.68 6.43
N ASN A 71 -3.51 20.38 6.64
CA ASN A 71 -4.35 21.07 7.62
C ASN A 71 -3.82 20.92 9.06
N LEU A 72 -3.29 19.75 9.39
CA LEU A 72 -2.73 19.43 10.69
C LEU A 72 -1.23 19.74 10.79
N LYS A 73 -0.61 20.22 9.70
CA LYS A 73 0.83 20.57 9.61
C LYS A 73 1.76 19.43 10.04
N LEU A 74 1.43 18.18 9.66
CA LEU A 74 2.17 16.99 10.11
C LEU A 74 3.51 16.82 9.41
N GLN A 75 3.69 17.49 8.26
CA GLN A 75 4.91 17.44 7.43
C GLN A 75 5.29 16.03 7.00
N TRP A 76 4.30 15.16 6.81
CA TRP A 76 4.55 13.83 6.27
C TRP A 76 5.07 13.92 4.84
N ASP A 77 6.05 13.09 4.54
CA ASP A 77 6.52 12.88 3.17
C ASP A 77 5.53 12.03 2.36
N ARG A 78 5.88 11.76 1.11
CA ARG A 78 5.01 11.00 0.19
C ARG A 78 4.82 9.56 0.65
N ASP A 79 5.84 8.93 1.21
CA ASP A 79 5.78 7.52 1.60
C ASP A 79 4.85 7.37 2.80
N GLN A 80 4.97 8.26 3.78
CA GLN A 80 4.07 8.31 4.94
C GLN A 80 2.61 8.58 4.54
N VAL A 81 2.36 9.46 3.57
CA VAL A 81 1.01 9.67 3.02
C VAL A 81 0.49 8.39 2.36
N ASP A 82 1.33 7.72 1.57
CA ASP A 82 0.99 6.50 0.85
C ASP A 82 0.70 5.34 1.81
N ASP A 83 1.46 5.20 2.90
CA ASP A 83 1.25 4.19 3.93
C ASP A 83 -0.11 4.38 4.64
N VAL A 84 -0.43 5.61 5.01
CA VAL A 84 -1.72 5.92 5.67
C VAL A 84 -2.86 5.68 4.69
N ALA A 85 -2.73 6.09 3.43
CA ALA A 85 -3.73 5.83 2.40
C ALA A 85 -3.91 4.31 2.16
N ALA A 86 -2.82 3.54 2.12
CA ALA A 86 -2.85 2.09 1.98
C ALA A 86 -3.53 1.43 3.19
N TYR A 87 -3.21 1.85 4.41
CA TYR A 87 -3.87 1.38 5.63
C TYR A 87 -5.37 1.68 5.62
N LEU A 88 -5.77 2.91 5.29
CA LEU A 88 -7.18 3.30 5.20
C LEU A 88 -7.91 2.50 4.12
N ASN A 89 -7.27 2.30 2.97
CA ASN A 89 -7.85 1.53 1.88
C ASN A 89 -8.02 0.06 2.27
N LEU A 90 -7.00 -0.53 2.88
CA LEU A 90 -7.06 -1.89 3.41
C LEU A 90 -8.11 -2.02 4.51
N THR A 91 -8.32 -1.03 5.36
CA THR A 91 -9.21 -1.15 6.52
C THR A 91 -10.67 -0.87 6.14
N TYR A 92 -10.92 0.20 5.38
CA TYR A 92 -12.27 0.73 5.18
C TYR A 92 -12.73 0.74 3.72
N TYR A 93 -11.90 1.16 2.78
CA TYR A 93 -12.38 1.53 1.43
C TYR A 93 -12.42 0.38 0.43
N LYS A 94 -11.38 -0.46 0.40
CA LYS A 94 -11.24 -1.65 -0.47
C LYS A 94 -11.24 -1.33 -1.97
N TYR A 95 -10.76 -0.16 -2.37
CA TYR A 95 -10.62 0.23 -3.77
C TYR A 95 -9.42 -0.45 -4.45
N ALA A 96 -9.50 -0.57 -5.77
CA ALA A 96 -8.35 -0.91 -6.60
C ALA A 96 -7.21 0.08 -6.32
N CYS A 97 -6.03 -0.45 -6.04
CA CYS A 97 -4.87 0.34 -5.64
C CYS A 97 -3.65 -0.12 -6.44
N PRO A 98 -2.81 0.82 -6.93
CA PRO A 98 -1.59 0.46 -7.65
C PRO A 98 -0.70 -0.46 -6.81
N PRO A 99 -0.16 -1.56 -7.38
CA PRO A 99 0.70 -2.49 -6.65
C PRO A 99 2.02 -1.86 -6.19
N SER A 100 2.42 -0.73 -6.79
CA SER A 100 3.55 0.07 -6.32
C SER A 100 3.33 0.69 -4.93
N ILE A 101 2.07 0.88 -4.54
CA ILE A 101 1.67 1.46 -3.24
C ILE A 101 1.06 0.39 -2.34
N CYS A 102 0.07 -0.36 -2.84
CA CYS A 102 -0.60 -1.41 -2.07
C CYS A 102 -0.13 -2.80 -2.48
N LYS A 103 1.10 -3.15 -2.11
CA LYS A 103 1.70 -4.46 -2.41
C LYS A 103 0.88 -5.65 -1.90
N VAL A 104 0.10 -5.47 -0.83
CA VAL A 104 -0.73 -6.53 -0.21
C VAL A 104 -2.17 -6.55 -0.73
N VAL A 105 -2.74 -5.40 -1.13
CA VAL A 105 -4.17 -5.27 -1.48
C VAL A 105 -4.44 -5.67 -2.93
N SER A 106 -3.43 -5.59 -3.81
CA SER A 106 -3.52 -6.01 -5.22
C SER A 106 -3.83 -7.50 -5.40
N SER A 107 -3.74 -8.32 -4.34
CA SER A 107 -3.89 -9.79 -4.41
C SER A 107 -5.32 -10.29 -4.17
N TYR A 108 -6.29 -9.41 -3.89
CA TYR A 108 -7.67 -9.84 -3.63
C TYR A 108 -8.53 -9.79 -4.92
N PRO A 109 -9.03 -10.91 -5.48
CA PRO A 109 -9.71 -10.96 -6.78
C PRO A 109 -11.10 -10.29 -6.85
N GLY A 110 -11.46 -9.43 -5.89
CA GLY A 110 -12.82 -8.88 -5.74
C GLY A 110 -12.96 -7.38 -5.96
N SER A 111 -11.88 -6.64 -6.25
CA SER A 111 -11.93 -5.18 -6.43
C SER A 111 -11.95 -4.73 -7.90
N GLY A 112 -12.48 -5.58 -8.78
CA GLY A 112 -12.63 -5.32 -10.21
C GLY A 112 -13.59 -4.16 -10.49
N GLY A 113 -13.08 -2.93 -10.44
CA GLY A 113 -13.58 -1.83 -11.25
C GLY A 113 -13.25 -2.16 -12.69
N GLY A 114 -14.25 -2.63 -13.44
CA GLY A 114 -14.11 -3.06 -14.82
C GLY A 114 -13.45 -1.98 -15.68
N ALA A 115 -12.30 -2.33 -16.25
CA ALA A 115 -11.80 -1.67 -17.43
C ALA A 115 -12.83 -1.89 -18.56
N ILE A 116 -13.45 -0.81 -19.00
CA ILE A 116 -14.17 -0.73 -20.27
C ILE A 116 -13.17 -0.96 -21.41
N GLU A 117 -13.03 -2.19 -21.88
CA GLU A 117 -12.46 -2.43 -23.20
C GLU A 117 -13.49 -1.97 -24.25
N THR A 118 -13.24 -0.80 -24.82
CA THR A 118 -13.82 -0.40 -26.11
C THR A 118 -13.27 -1.31 -27.20
N SER A 119 -13.92 -2.46 -27.41
CA SER A 119 -13.82 -3.19 -28.66
C SER A 119 -15.08 -2.95 -29.49
N ILE A 120 -14.93 -2.04 -30.44
CA ILE A 120 -15.42 -2.12 -31.82
C ILE A 120 -16.24 -3.39 -32.10
N ALA A 121 -17.53 -3.22 -32.34
CA ALA A 121 -18.32 -4.11 -33.18
C ALA A 121 -19.09 -3.24 -34.18
N SER A 122 -18.50 -3.08 -35.37
CA SER A 122 -19.25 -2.74 -36.57
C SER A 122 -20.30 -3.81 -36.81
N ARG A 123 -21.57 -3.42 -36.90
CA ARG A 123 -22.60 -3.93 -37.81
C ARG A 123 -23.79 -2.98 -37.81
#